data_AF-A0A1G4QAV4-F1
#
_entry.id   AF-A0A1G4QAV4-F1
#
_cell.length_a   1.000
_cell.length_b   1.000
_cell.length_c   1.000
_cell.angle_alpha   90.00
_cell.angle_beta   90.00
_cell.angle_gamma   90.00
#
_symmetry.space_group_name_H-M   'P 1'
#
loop_
_entity.id
_entity.type
_entity.pdbx_description
1 polymer ?
#
loop_
_entity_poly.entity_id
_entity_poly.type
_entity_poly.pdbx_seq_one_letter_code
_entity_poly.pdbx_strand_id
1 'polypeptide(L)'
;MSLFALILAVAVNTHAHFKPDTVDYWHVKYNNKIIAEYTAFDKKPIVIKKQRIKDTDILTVEYGNDTPCYEGDKGLYILSNDKKRISITSVKINQPLKVYLNYIMATKAYYHLKNLDFYYFDCRRDNLIFRLKIE
;
A
#
# COMPACT_ATOMS: atom_id res chain seq x y z
N MET A 1 -37.98 -23.08 -39.16
CA MET A 1 -36.87 -22.71 -38.24
C MET A 1 -37.25 -23.21 -36.86
N SER A 2 -36.48 -24.16 -36.32
CA SER A 2 -36.83 -24.88 -35.08
C SER A 2 -36.81 -23.95 -33.88
N LEU A 3 -37.84 -24.01 -33.03
CA LEU A 3 -38.00 -23.26 -31.77
C LEU A 3 -36.77 -23.41 -30.84
N PHE A 4 -36.04 -24.53 -30.98
CA PHE A 4 -34.78 -24.79 -30.27
C PHE A 4 -33.65 -23.83 -30.63
N ALA A 5 -33.59 -23.33 -31.87
CA ALA A 5 -32.55 -22.39 -32.28
C ALA A 5 -32.73 -20.99 -31.68
N LEU A 6 -33.98 -20.61 -31.36
CA LEU A 6 -34.29 -19.32 -30.75
C LEU A 6 -33.90 -19.28 -29.27
N ILE A 7 -34.07 -20.39 -28.54
CA ILE A 7 -33.74 -20.48 -27.11
C ILE A 7 -32.23 -20.46 -26.88
N LEU A 8 -31.44 -21.08 -27.78
CA LEU A 8 -29.99 -21.08 -27.67
C LEU A 8 -29.38 -19.68 -27.92
N ALA A 9 -29.99 -18.86 -28.78
CA ALA A 9 -29.52 -17.50 -29.07
C ALA A 9 -29.77 -16.51 -27.92
N VAL A 10 -30.74 -16.79 -27.04
CA VAL A 10 -31.04 -15.92 -25.88
C VAL A 10 -30.14 -16.24 -24.68
N ALA A 11 -29.62 -17.47 -24.58
CA ALA A 11 -28.77 -17.90 -23.46
C ALA A 11 -27.33 -17.33 -23.50
N VAL A 12 -26.85 -16.85 -24.65
CA VAL A 12 -25.45 -16.39 -24.79
C VAL A 12 -25.27 -14.88 -24.54
N ASN A 13 -26.36 -14.10 -24.46
CA ASN A 13 -26.29 -12.65 -24.30
C ASN A 13 -26.24 -12.15 -22.85
N THR A 14 -26.26 -13.04 -21.86
CA THR A 14 -25.91 -12.67 -20.48
C THR A 14 -24.40 -12.71 -20.32
N HIS A 15 -23.69 -11.85 -21.06
CA HIS A 15 -22.37 -11.42 -20.64
C HIS A 15 -22.57 -10.66 -19.33
N ALA A 16 -22.55 -11.40 -18.22
CA ALA A 16 -22.35 -10.81 -16.92
C ALA A 16 -21.06 -10.00 -17.03
N HIS A 17 -21.20 -8.67 -17.04
CA HIS A 17 -20.11 -7.74 -16.86
C HIS A 17 -19.58 -7.96 -15.43
N PHE A 18 -18.81 -9.03 -15.25
CA PHE A 18 -18.05 -9.28 -14.05
C PHE A 18 -16.99 -8.18 -14.05
N LYS A 19 -17.28 -7.05 -13.39
CA LYS A 19 -16.21 -6.15 -12.96
C LYS A 19 -15.37 -6.99 -12.02
N PRO A 20 -14.14 -7.38 -12.39
CA PRO A 20 -13.26 -7.98 -11.41
C PRO A 20 -13.09 -6.91 -10.32
N ASP A 21 -13.56 -7.20 -9.12
CA ASP A 21 -13.27 -6.39 -7.94
C ASP A 21 -11.75 -6.51 -7.76
N THR A 22 -10.99 -5.53 -8.26
CA THR A 22 -9.54 -5.64 -8.24
C THR A 22 -9.07 -5.39 -6.82
N VAL A 23 -8.27 -6.32 -6.32
CA VAL A 23 -7.70 -6.22 -4.98
C VAL A 23 -6.61 -5.16 -5.04
N ASP A 24 -6.70 -4.15 -4.17
CA ASP A 24 -5.65 -3.16 -3.99
C ASP A 24 -4.31 -3.85 -3.73
N TYR A 25 -3.25 -3.37 -4.38
CA TYR A 25 -1.91 -3.89 -4.23
C TYR A 25 -0.90 -2.78 -3.96
N TRP A 26 0.23 -3.13 -3.37
CA TRP A 26 1.32 -2.18 -3.18
C TRP A 26 2.68 -2.85 -3.17
N HIS A 27 3.68 -2.10 -3.64
CA HIS A 27 5.07 -2.51 -3.64
C HIS A 27 5.86 -1.63 -2.69
N VAL A 28 6.74 -2.26 -1.92
CA VAL A 28 7.70 -1.55 -1.06
C VAL A 28 9.09 -1.75 -1.64
N LYS A 29 9.80 -0.65 -1.85
CA LYS A 29 11.15 -0.62 -2.41
C LYS A 29 12.15 -0.07 -1.39
N TYR A 30 13.34 -0.66 -1.34
CA TYR A 30 14.52 -0.13 -0.66
C TYR A 30 15.54 0.26 -1.73
N ASN A 31 15.86 1.55 -1.84
CA ASN A 31 16.80 2.09 -2.82
C ASN A 31 16.48 1.61 -4.25
N ASN A 32 15.19 1.71 -4.61
CA ASN A 32 14.61 1.29 -5.90
C ASN A 32 14.49 -0.22 -6.13
N LYS A 33 15.05 -1.08 -5.26
CA LYS A 33 14.84 -2.53 -5.34
C LYS A 33 13.54 -2.91 -4.60
N ILE A 34 12.63 -3.61 -5.29
CA ILE A 34 11.43 -4.17 -4.65
C ILE A 34 11.88 -5.19 -3.59
N ILE A 35 11.40 -5.00 -2.36
CA ILE A 35 11.66 -5.89 -1.22
C ILE A 35 10.38 -6.57 -0.72
N ALA A 36 9.22 -6.10 -1.15
CA ALA A 36 7.93 -6.72 -0.89
C ALA A 36 6.90 -6.31 -1.96
N GLU A 37 6.08 -7.28 -2.34
CA GLU A 37 4.88 -7.10 -3.15
C GLU A 37 3.72 -7.62 -2.32
N TYR A 38 2.70 -6.79 -2.13
CA TYR A 38 1.63 -7.04 -1.21
C TYR A 38 0.27 -6.74 -1.82
N THR A 39 -0.73 -7.40 -1.26
CA THR A 39 -2.16 -7.22 -1.48
C THR A 39 -2.85 -7.02 -0.13
N ALA A 40 -4.15 -6.73 -0.14
CA ALA A 40 -4.99 -6.66 1.06
C ALA A 40 -4.91 -7.89 1.99
N PHE A 41 -4.44 -9.04 1.49
CA PHE A 41 -4.38 -10.30 2.25
C PHE A 41 -3.04 -10.57 2.91
N ASP A 42 -1.99 -9.83 2.53
CA ASP A 42 -0.65 -10.07 3.02
C ASP A 42 -0.42 -9.54 4.43
N LYS A 43 0.25 -10.35 5.26
CA LYS A 43 0.52 -10.03 6.68
C LYS A 43 1.98 -10.13 7.08
N LYS A 44 2.84 -10.65 6.20
CA LYS A 44 4.25 -10.90 6.53
C LYS A 44 4.98 -9.57 6.68
N PRO A 45 5.75 -9.32 7.76
CA PRO A 45 6.50 -8.09 7.91
C PRO A 45 7.71 -8.03 6.98
N ILE A 46 8.09 -6.82 6.59
CA ILE A 46 9.38 -6.53 5.97
C ILE A 46 10.44 -6.46 7.08
N VAL A 47 11.54 -7.19 6.92
CA VAL A 47 12.67 -7.16 7.86
C VAL A 47 13.86 -6.48 7.21
N ILE A 48 14.38 -5.43 7.84
CA ILE A 48 15.61 -4.73 7.43
C ILE A 48 16.60 -4.79 8.60
N LYS A 49 17.83 -5.21 8.30
CA LYS A 49 18.92 -5.25 9.29
C LYS A 49 19.45 -3.84 9.53
N LYS A 50 19.45 -3.38 10.79
CA LYS A 50 19.87 -2.04 11.21
C LYS A 50 21.28 -1.71 10.72
N GLN A 51 22.20 -2.69 10.75
CA GLN A 51 23.60 -2.50 10.37
C GLN A 51 23.79 -2.21 8.86
N ARG A 52 22.75 -2.45 8.04
CA ARG A 52 22.79 -2.19 6.59
C ARG A 52 22.25 -0.82 6.20
N ILE A 53 21.61 -0.11 7.14
CA ILE A 53 20.96 1.17 6.86
C ILE A 53 22.01 2.29 6.84
N LYS A 54 22.00 3.06 5.76
CA LYS A 54 22.79 4.27 5.54
C LYS A 54 21.89 5.50 5.60
N ASP A 55 22.48 6.68 5.82
CA ASP A 55 21.74 7.94 5.93
C ASP A 55 20.98 8.32 4.66
N THR A 56 21.46 7.87 3.50
CA THR A 56 20.86 8.14 2.20
C THR A 56 19.83 7.09 1.78
N ASP A 57 19.58 6.07 2.61
CA ASP A 57 18.70 4.97 2.25
C ASP A 57 17.23 5.39 2.30
N ILE A 58 16.50 5.06 1.24
CA ILE A 58 15.11 5.47 1.03
C ILE A 58 14.21 4.24 0.93
N LEU A 59 13.11 4.28 1.68
CA LEU A 59 11.95 3.43 1.47
C LEU A 59 10.97 4.14 0.55
N THR A 60 10.53 3.45 -0.52
CA THR A 60 9.48 3.95 -1.42
C THR A 60 8.28 3.01 -1.38
N VAL A 61 7.08 3.58 -1.31
CA VAL A 61 5.83 2.81 -1.39
C VAL A 61 5.08 3.22 -2.65
N GLU A 62 4.71 2.23 -3.45
CA GLU A 62 3.91 2.39 -4.65
C GLU A 62 2.59 1.65 -4.45
N TYR A 63 1.49 2.39 -4.42
CA TYR A 63 0.15 1.86 -4.24
C TYR A 63 -0.55 1.81 -5.59
N GLY A 64 -1.04 0.64 -5.99
CA GLY A 64 -1.72 0.42 -7.25
C GLY A 64 -3.16 -0.06 -7.05
N ASN A 65 -4.08 0.51 -7.82
CA ASN A 65 -5.49 0.19 -7.78
C ASN A 65 -6.21 0.67 -9.05
N ASP A 66 -7.38 0.10 -9.33
CA ASP A 66 -8.21 0.42 -10.49
C ASP A 66 -9.02 1.73 -10.36
N THR A 67 -9.18 2.22 -9.13
CA THR A 67 -10.01 3.38 -8.84
C THR A 67 -9.22 4.47 -8.09
N PRO A 68 -8.18 5.03 -8.73
CA PRO A 68 -7.29 5.97 -8.07
C PRO A 68 -8.03 7.26 -7.72
N CYS A 69 -7.67 7.85 -6.59
CA CYS A 69 -7.94 9.28 -6.39
C CYS A 69 -7.17 10.06 -7.47
N TYR A 70 -7.76 11.13 -8.01
CA TYR A 70 -7.11 12.01 -9.00
C TYR A 70 -6.72 13.36 -8.40
N GLU A 71 -7.27 13.70 -7.24
CA GLU A 71 -7.05 14.97 -6.54
C GLU A 71 -6.82 14.73 -5.04
N GLY A 72 -6.11 15.67 -4.41
CA GLY A 72 -5.76 15.61 -3.00
C GLY A 72 -4.36 15.05 -2.74
N ASP A 73 -4.15 14.73 -1.47
CA ASP A 73 -2.88 14.20 -0.96
C ASP A 73 -3.03 12.72 -0.65
N LYS A 74 -1.90 12.01 -0.77
CA LYS A 74 -1.73 10.66 -0.25
C LYS A 74 -0.52 10.65 0.66
N GLY A 75 -0.48 9.71 1.60
CA GLY A 75 0.62 9.68 2.55
C GLY A 75 0.81 8.35 3.25
N LEU A 76 1.88 8.31 4.01
CA LEU A 76 2.18 7.25 4.97
C LEU A 76 2.17 7.84 6.36
N TYR A 77 1.60 7.12 7.31
CA TYR A 77 1.71 7.43 8.72
C TYR A 77 1.91 6.15 9.54
N ILE A 78 2.39 6.32 10.76
CA ILE A 78 2.40 5.26 11.78
C ILE A 78 1.58 5.71 12.98
N LEU A 79 1.18 4.77 13.82
CA LEU A 79 0.51 5.08 15.07
C LEU A 79 1.50 5.08 16.22
N SER A 80 1.40 6.09 17.08
CA SER A 80 2.04 6.10 18.39
C SER A 80 1.42 5.05 19.32
N ASN A 81 2.04 4.84 20.48
CA ASN A 81 1.52 3.94 21.51
C ASN A 81 0.12 4.37 22.00
N ASP A 82 -0.21 5.67 21.96
CA ASP A 82 -1.54 6.23 22.29
C ASP A 82 -2.46 6.37 21.06
N LYS A 83 -2.17 5.67 19.96
CA LYS A 83 -2.95 5.65 18.70
C LYS A 83 -3.08 7.01 17.99
N LYS A 84 -2.21 7.97 18.29
CA LYS A 84 -2.12 9.21 17.51
C LYS A 84 -1.37 8.96 16.21
N ARG A 85 -1.79 9.65 15.15
CA ARG A 85 -1.11 9.61 13.85
C ARG A 85 0.19 10.38 13.91
N ILE A 86 1.27 9.70 13.56
CA ILE A 86 2.58 10.31 13.29
C ILE A 86 2.76 10.25 11.78
N SER A 87 2.61 11.40 11.12
CA SER A 87 2.83 11.51 9.68
C SER A 87 4.29 11.19 9.35
N ILE A 88 4.50 10.33 8.35
CA ILE A 88 5.84 9.96 7.88
C ILE A 88 6.17 10.67 6.58
N THR A 89 5.22 10.70 5.64
CA THR A 89 5.34 11.46 4.40
C THR A 89 3.95 11.72 3.84
N SER A 90 3.75 12.88 3.21
CA SER A 90 2.51 13.25 2.55
C SER A 90 2.87 14.00 1.28
N VAL A 91 2.28 13.59 0.16
CA VAL A 91 2.61 14.09 -1.17
C VAL A 91 1.35 14.18 -2.02
N LYS A 92 1.43 14.90 -3.15
CA LYS A 92 0.34 14.87 -4.15
C LYS A 92 0.21 13.47 -4.76
N ILE A 93 -0.98 13.13 -5.23
CA ILE A 93 -1.28 11.78 -5.75
C ILE A 93 -0.32 11.29 -6.85
N ASN A 94 0.19 12.17 -7.68
CA ASN A 94 1.12 11.84 -8.77
C ASN A 94 2.60 11.75 -8.31
N GLN A 95 2.89 11.99 -7.04
CA GLN A 95 4.25 11.96 -6.49
C GLN A 95 4.52 10.62 -5.78
N PRO A 96 5.78 10.17 -5.74
CA PRO A 96 6.16 8.92 -5.07
C PRO A 96 6.18 9.12 -3.56
N LEU A 97 5.68 8.13 -2.80
CA LEU A 97 5.78 8.11 -1.34
C LEU A 97 7.18 7.65 -0.96
N LYS A 98 8.08 8.60 -0.76
CA LYS A 98 9.47 8.38 -0.36
C LYS A 98 9.71 8.86 1.06
N VAL A 99 10.50 8.10 1.81
CA VAL A 99 10.96 8.45 3.15
C VAL A 99 12.34 7.86 3.41
N TYR A 100 13.21 8.63 4.07
CA TYR A 100 14.50 8.11 4.51
C TYR A 100 14.36 7.13 5.68
N LEU A 101 15.10 6.02 5.62
CA LEU A 101 15.06 5.01 6.69
C LEU A 101 15.62 5.55 8.02
N ASN A 102 16.58 6.48 7.99
CA ASN A 102 17.08 7.13 9.20
C ASN A 102 16.00 7.95 9.91
N TYR A 103 15.13 8.64 9.17
CA TYR A 103 13.97 9.35 9.70
C TYR A 103 13.00 8.38 10.37
N ILE A 104 12.71 7.24 9.73
CA ILE A 104 11.87 6.19 10.33
C ILE A 104 12.49 5.67 11.64
N MET A 105 13.81 5.44 11.67
CA MET A 105 14.51 5.00 12.89
C MET A 105 14.49 6.06 13.99
N ALA A 106 14.71 7.33 13.64
CA ALA A 106 14.66 8.45 14.58
C ALA A 106 13.26 8.58 15.18
N THR A 107 12.21 8.53 14.35
CA THR A 107 10.81 8.54 14.79
C THR A 107 10.51 7.36 15.70
N LYS A 108 10.94 6.15 15.34
CA LYS A 108 10.78 4.95 16.19
C LYS A 108 11.40 5.16 17.57
N ALA A 109 12.61 5.73 17.62
CA ALA A 109 13.33 5.96 18.87
C ALA A 109 12.66 7.05 19.71
N TYR A 110 12.33 8.19 19.10
CA TYR A 110 11.72 9.35 19.76
C TYR A 110 10.36 9.00 20.40
N TYR A 111 9.52 8.24 19.69
CA TYR A 111 8.20 7.84 20.19
C TYR A 111 8.19 6.50 20.93
N HIS A 112 9.37 5.89 21.17
CA HIS A 112 9.51 4.58 21.83
C HIS A 112 8.59 3.50 21.25
N LEU A 113 8.52 3.43 19.91
CA LEU A 113 7.60 2.53 19.22
C LEU A 113 8.14 1.10 19.22
N LYS A 114 7.29 0.14 19.58
CA LYS A 114 7.61 -1.30 19.53
C LYS A 114 7.58 -1.83 18.10
N ASN A 115 6.50 -1.51 17.37
CA ASN A 115 6.28 -1.91 15.99
C ASN A 115 6.21 -0.68 15.09
N LEU A 116 6.59 -0.82 13.82
CA LEU A 116 6.38 0.18 12.79
C LEU A 116 5.32 -0.34 11.82
N ASP A 117 4.07 -0.05 12.14
CA ASP A 117 2.90 -0.40 11.33
C ASP A 117 2.58 0.80 10.45
N PHE A 118 2.87 0.67 9.15
CA PHE A 118 2.69 1.73 8.16
C PHE A 118 1.30 1.68 7.56
N TYR A 119 0.56 2.75 7.77
CA TYR A 119 -0.74 2.99 7.19
C TYR A 119 -0.59 3.90 5.98
N TYR A 120 -1.41 3.64 4.97
CA TYR A 120 -1.59 4.49 3.81
C TYR A 120 -2.90 5.24 3.93
N PHE A 121 -2.91 6.48 3.46
CA PHE A 121 -4.15 7.22 3.25
C PHE A 121 -4.18 7.90 1.88
N ASP A 122 -5.39 8.04 1.35
CA ASP A 122 -5.73 8.94 0.25
C ASP A 122 -7.17 9.46 0.44
N CYS A 123 -7.80 9.98 -0.61
CA CYS A 123 -9.17 10.51 -0.54
C CYS A 123 -10.24 9.46 -0.20
N ARG A 124 -9.93 8.16 -0.26
CA ARG A 124 -10.87 7.04 -0.06
C ARG A 124 -10.40 6.04 0.98
N ARG A 125 -9.09 5.92 1.15
CA ARG A 125 -8.44 4.85 1.89
C ARG A 125 -7.75 5.38 3.12
N ASP A 126 -7.76 4.53 4.15
CA ASP A 126 -7.11 4.78 5.42
C ASP A 126 -6.87 3.44 6.12
N ASN A 127 -5.80 2.74 5.70
CA ASN A 127 -5.60 1.35 6.06
C ASN A 127 -4.13 0.99 6.26
N LEU A 128 -3.90 -0.01 7.10
CA LEU A 128 -2.59 -0.64 7.26
C LEU A 128 -2.18 -1.27 5.93
N ILE A 129 -0.93 -1.04 5.51
CA ILE A 129 -0.38 -1.63 4.28
C ILE A 129 0.83 -2.52 4.55
N PHE A 130 1.70 -2.21 5.52
CA PHE A 130 2.75 -3.16 5.88
C PHE A 130 3.30 -2.91 7.29
N ARG A 131 4.00 -3.91 7.81
CA ARG A 131 4.79 -3.81 9.04
C ARG A 131 6.27 -3.85 8.69
N LEU A 132 7.03 -2.90 9.23
CA LEU A 132 8.48 -2.86 9.14
C LEU A 132 9.11 -3.30 10.46
N LYS A 133 10.03 -4.26 10.40
CA LYS A 133 10.86 -4.69 11.52
C LYS A 133 12.30 -4.31 11.23
N ILE A 134 12.89 -3.55 12.15
CA ILE A 134 14.31 -3.22 12.15
C ILE A 134 15.00 -4.09 13.19
N GLU A 135 15.90 -4.97 12.75
CA GLU A 135 16.65 -5.94 13.57
C GLU A 135 18.14 -5.62 13.64
#